data_AF-A0AAU5K2N6-F1
#
_entry.id   AF-A0AAU5K2N6-F1
#
_cell.length_a   1.000
_cell.length_b   1.000
_cell.length_c   1.000
_cell.angle_alpha   90.00
_cell.angle_beta   90.00
_cell.angle_gamma   90.00
#
_symmetry.space_group_name_H-M   'P 1'
#
loop_
_entity.id
_entity.type
_entity.pdbx_description
1 polymer ?
#
loop_
_entity_poly.entity_id
_entity_poly.type
_entity_poly.pdbx_seq_one_letter_code
_entity_poly.pdbx_strand_id
1 'polypeptide(L)' 'MSQEERDARLGLTGLTGAEREARVRLLTEQIAREVAEARAALDAQRAGRRASQGAGQAVDAPEEG' A
#
# COMPACT_ATOMS: atom_id res chain seq x y z
N MET A 1 -14.77 20.53 -3.02
CA MET A 1 -14.92 19.48 -4.05
C MET A 1 -16.32 18.91 -3.92
N SER A 2 -17.12 19.03 -4.96
CA SER A 2 -18.51 18.55 -4.99
C SER A 2 -18.57 17.03 -5.14
N GLN A 3 -19.74 16.44 -4.88
CA GLN A 3 -19.98 15.01 -5.09
C GLN A 3 -19.88 14.66 -6.58
N GLU A 4 -20.39 15.51 -7.46
CA GLU A 4 -20.32 15.34 -8.91
C GLU A 4 -18.88 15.34 -9.44
N GLU A 5 -18.03 16.26 -8.93
CA GLU A 5 -16.60 16.28 -9.27
C GLU A 5 -15.90 14.98 -8.84
N ARG A 6 -16.27 14.42 -7.68
CA ARG A 6 -15.71 13.16 -7.20
C ARG A 6 -16.13 12.00 -8.09
N ASP A 7 -17.42 11.93 -8.40
CA ASP A 7 -17.98 10.90 -9.26
C ASP A 7 -17.37 10.97 -10.67
N ALA A 8 -17.16 12.17 -11.21
CA ALA A 8 -16.48 12.36 -12.49
C ALA A 8 -15.04 11.82 -12.45
N ARG A 9 -14.29 12.10 -11.39
CA ARG A 9 -12.91 11.60 -11.21
C ARG A 9 -12.85 10.08 -11.07
N LEU A 10 -13.87 9.47 -10.48
CA LEU A 10 -13.98 8.02 -10.35
C LEU A 10 -14.59 7.35 -11.59
N GLY A 11 -15.01 8.14 -12.58
CA GLY A 11 -15.70 7.64 -13.79
C GLY A 11 -17.05 7.01 -13.48
N LEU A 12 -17.79 7.56 -12.52
CA LEU A 12 -19.12 7.10 -12.09
C LEU A 12 -20.27 7.88 -12.72
N THR A 13 -19.97 8.96 -13.44
CA THR A 13 -20.95 9.79 -14.14
C THR A 13 -21.45 9.07 -15.40
N GLY A 14 -22.76 9.19 -15.69
CA GLY A 14 -23.37 8.57 -16.87
C GLY A 14 -23.56 7.05 -16.79
N LEU A 15 -23.13 6.40 -15.71
CA LEU A 15 -23.36 4.97 -15.48
C LEU A 15 -24.76 4.69 -14.94
N THR A 16 -25.35 3.58 -15.35
CA THR A 16 -26.50 2.99 -14.66
C THR A 16 -26.13 2.55 -13.24
N GLY A 17 -27.13 2.27 -12.39
CA GLY A 17 -26.89 1.81 -11.02
C GLY A 17 -26.03 0.54 -10.95
N ALA A 18 -26.29 -0.43 -11.83
CA ALA A 18 -25.54 -1.69 -11.88
C ALA A 18 -24.08 -1.48 -12.36
N GLU A 19 -23.87 -0.64 -13.37
CA GLU A 19 -22.53 -0.32 -13.86
C GLU A 19 -21.73 0.46 -12.82
N ARG A 20 -22.37 1.39 -12.10
CA ARG A 20 -21.77 2.13 -11.00
C ARG A 20 -21.33 1.19 -9.89
N GLU A 21 -22.16 0.23 -9.49
CA GLU A 21 -21.77 -0.77 -8.50
C GLU A 21 -20.59 -1.63 -8.95
N ALA A 22 -20.61 -2.12 -10.19
CA ALA A 22 -19.51 -2.90 -10.76
C ALA A 22 -18.20 -2.09 -10.78
N ARG A 23 -18.27 -0.81 -11.15
CA ARG A 23 -17.13 0.10 -11.16
C ARG A 23 -16.57 0.33 -9.76
N VAL A 24 -17.42 0.56 -8.77
CA VAL A 24 -17.01 0.74 -7.37
C VAL A 24 -16.34 -0.52 -6.83
N ARG A 25 -16.87 -1.71 -7.12
CA ARG A 25 -16.23 -2.98 -6.72
C ARG A 25 -14.84 -3.13 -7.32
N LEU A 26 -14.71 -2.88 -8.63
CA LEU A 26 -13.41 -2.93 -9.32
C LEU A 26 -12.37 -1.99 -8.70
N LEU A 27 -12.75 -0.72 -8.47
CA LEU A 27 -11.88 0.28 -7.85
C LEU A 27 -11.47 -0.15 -6.44
N THR A 28 -12.40 -0.74 -5.68
CA THR A 28 -12.15 -1.21 -4.32
C THR A 28 -11.13 -2.37 -4.30
N GLU A 29 -11.29 -3.34 -5.20
CA GLU A 29 -10.34 -4.45 -5.33
C GLU A 29 -8.96 -3.99 -5.80
N GLN A 30 -8.90 -2.98 -6.66
CA GLN A 30 -7.63 -2.39 -7.08
C GLN A 30 -6.91 -1.72 -5.90
N ILE A 31 -7.62 -0.86 -5.15
CA ILE A 31 -7.07 -0.20 -3.96
C ILE A 31 -6.62 -1.23 -2.92
N ALA A 32 -7.39 -2.31 -2.71
CA ALA A 32 -7.01 -3.35 -1.76
C ALA A 32 -5.68 -4.03 -2.12
N ARG A 33 -5.46 -4.30 -3.42
CA ARG A 33 -4.19 -4.85 -3.93
C ARG A 33 -3.04 -3.87 -3.73
N GLU A 34 -3.20 -2.62 -4.16
CA GLU A 34 -2.18 -1.59 -4.00
C GLU A 34 -1.79 -1.36 -2.53
N VAL A 35 -2.77 -1.38 -1.62
CA VAL A 35 -2.52 -1.27 -0.17
C VAL A 35 -1.75 -2.47 0.35
N ALA A 36 -2.08 -3.68 -0.09
CA ALA A 36 -1.36 -4.89 0.33
C ALA A 36 0.10 -4.86 -0.14
N GLU A 37 0.34 -4.46 -1.39
CA GLU A 37 1.68 -4.30 -1.96
C GLU A 37 2.50 -3.23 -1.23
N ALA A 38 1.89 -2.06 -0.97
CA ALA A 38 2.54 -0.99 -0.23
C ALA A 38 2.92 -1.42 1.19
N ARG A 39 2.05 -2.18 1.87
CA ARG A 39 2.35 -2.73 3.21
C ARG A 39 3.50 -3.73 3.15
N ALA A 40 3.47 -4.65 2.20
CA ALA A 40 4.55 -5.63 2.02
C ALA A 40 5.89 -4.94 1.75
N ALA A 41 5.91 -3.89 0.92
CA ALA A 41 7.11 -3.11 0.65
C ALA A 41 7.65 -2.40 1.91
N LEU A 42 6.77 -1.81 2.72
CA LEU A 42 7.16 -1.16 3.97
C LEU A 42 7.73 -2.18 4.99
N ASP A 43 7.14 -3.36 5.07
CA ASP A 43 7.61 -4.41 5.98
C ASP A 43 8.95 -4.99 5.52
N ALA A 44 9.13 -5.18 4.20
CA ALA A 44 10.42 -5.56 3.63
C ALA A 44 11.51 -4.52 3.93
N GLN A 45 11.21 -3.22 3.80
CA GLN A 45 12.15 -2.16 4.16
C GLN A 45 12.51 -2.17 5.65
N ARG A 46 11.52 -2.40 6.53
CA ARG A 46 11.76 -2.52 7.98
C ARG A 46 12.59 -3.76 8.33
N ALA A 47 12.38 -4.87 7.64
CA ALA A 47 13.16 -6.09 7.80
C ALA A 47 14.62 -5.87 7.35
N GLY A 48 14.82 -5.24 6.18
CA GLY A 48 16.15 -4.87 5.68
C GLY A 48 16.91 -3.98 6.66
N ARG A 49 16.28 -2.92 7.17
CA ARG A 49 16.90 -2.04 8.19
C ARG A 49 17.31 -2.80 9.46
N ARG A 50 16.47 -3.71 9.94
CA ARG A 50 16.79 -4.54 11.12
C ARG A 50 17.96 -5.49 10.85
N ALA A 51 18.00 -6.12 9.67
CA ALA A 51 19.11 -6.98 9.28
C ALA A 51 20.44 -6.20 9.22
N SER A 52 20.44 -5.00 8.63
CA SER A 52 21.63 -4.15 8.58
C SER A 52 22.09 -3.67 9.96
N GLN A 53 21.16 -3.34 10.87
CA GLN A 53 21.49 -2.93 12.24
C GLN A 53 22.00 -4.08 13.10
N GLY A 54 21.40 -5.28 12.98
CA GLY A 54 21.88 -6.48 13.66
C GLY A 54 23.27 -6.92 13.19
N ALA A 55 23.57 -6.75 11.90
CA ALA A 55 24.91 -7.02 11.37
C ALA A 55 25.96 -6.01 11.89
N GLY A 56 25.62 -4.72 12.03
CA GLY A 56 26.52 -3.73 12.61
C GLY A 56 26.83 -3.96 14.09
N GLN A 57 25.85 -4.45 14.86
CA GLN A 57 26.01 -4.71 16.30
C GLN A 57 26.79 -6.01 16.60
N ALA A 58 26.78 -6.98 15.69
CA ALA A 58 27.56 -8.22 15.82
C ALA A 58 29.06 -8.03 15.52
N VAL A 59 29.43 -6.97 14.79
CA VAL A 59 30.84 -6.65 14.46
C VAL A 59 31.52 -5.83 15.56
N ASP A 60 30.75 -5.29 16.51
CA ASP A 60 31.23 -4.39 17.58
C ASP A 60 31.38 -5.09 18.94
N ALA A 61 31.29 -6.44 18.99
CA ALA A 61 31.63 -7.20 20.18
C ALA A 61 33.16 -7.35 20.27
N PRO A 62 33.85 -6.73 21.24
CA PRO A 62 35.28 -6.88 21.37
C PRO A 62 35.59 -8.29 21.90
N GLU A 63 36.56 -8.96 21.28
CA GLU A 63 37.15 -10.19 21.83
C GLU A 63 37.61 -9.93 23.26
N GLU A 64 37.12 -10.76 24.18
CA GLU A 64 37.61 -10.83 25.55
C GLU A 64 39.11 -11.16 25.53
N GLY A 65 39.90 -10.33 26.21
CA GLY A 65 41.31 -10.56 26.52
C GLY A 65 41.57 -10.27 27.99
#